data_AF-K2BCG4-F1
#
_entry.id   AF-K2BCG4-F1
#
_cell.length_a   1.000
_cell.length_b   1.000
_cell.length_c   1.000
_cell.angle_alpha   90.00
_cell.angle_beta   90.00
_cell.angle_gamma   90.00
#
_symmetry.space_group_name_H-M   'P 1'
#
loop_
_entity.id
_entity.type
_entity.pdbx_description
1 polymer ?
#
loop_
_entity_poly.entity_id
_entity_poly.type
_entity_poly.pdbx_seq_one_letter_code
_entity_poly.pdbx_strand_id
1 'polypeptide(L)'
;MRAFVLLFILFSTNFSTVFAATFYRHIPFSISAKSTDTIIADYTMNDDQGVHCESDIKNLFMTFTYKGKEKTAELPVVIQNSHVPESAIESLADLKGQFTLSNHATVTNENKMIRCKYTESLN
;
A
#
# COMPACT_ATOMS: atom_id res chain seq x y z
N MET A 1 -24.61 57.28 -21.05
CA MET A 1 -25.33 56.17 -21.74
C MET A 1 -24.46 55.75 -22.93
N ARG A 2 -23.95 54.53 -23.11
CA ARG A 2 -24.23 53.19 -22.58
C ARG A 2 -22.89 52.43 -22.50
N ALA A 3 -22.75 51.59 -21.48
CA ALA A 3 -21.68 50.62 -21.33
C ALA A 3 -21.75 49.53 -22.42
N PHE A 4 -20.61 48.97 -22.81
CA PHE A 4 -20.52 47.54 -23.12
C PHE A 4 -19.16 47.01 -22.69
N VAL A 5 -19.24 45.88 -22.00
CA VAL A 5 -18.25 45.22 -21.15
C VAL A 5 -17.85 43.91 -21.85
N LEU A 6 -16.72 43.34 -21.41
CA LEU A 6 -16.31 41.93 -21.53
C LEU A 6 -15.56 41.59 -22.83
N LEU A 7 -14.49 40.79 -22.81
CA LEU A 7 -14.36 39.54 -22.06
C LEU A 7 -12.86 39.19 -21.87
N PHE A 8 -12.37 39.26 -20.62
CA PHE A 8 -11.12 38.61 -20.22
C PHE A 8 -11.41 37.11 -20.11
N ILE A 9 -11.03 36.32 -21.12
CA ILE A 9 -11.08 34.87 -21.02
C ILE A 9 -9.85 34.43 -20.21
N LEU A 10 -10.02 34.36 -18.89
CA LEU A 10 -9.15 33.56 -18.03
C LEU A 10 -9.36 32.09 -18.42
N PHE A 11 -8.48 31.57 -19.27
CA PHE A 11 -8.31 30.14 -19.46
C PHE A 11 -7.74 29.56 -18.15
N SER A 12 -8.61 29.26 -17.19
CA SER A 12 -8.26 28.42 -16.05
C SER A 12 -8.09 27.00 -16.58
N THR A 13 -6.86 26.66 -16.98
CA THR A 13 -6.48 25.26 -17.17
C THR A 13 -6.57 24.60 -15.80
N ASN A 14 -7.68 23.90 -15.57
CA ASN A 14 -7.85 23.00 -14.42
C ASN A 14 -6.84 21.86 -14.56
N PHE A 15 -5.60 22.09 -14.12
CA PHE A 15 -4.67 21.02 -13.82
C PHE A 15 -5.26 20.23 -12.65
N SER A 16 -6.04 19.21 -12.97
CA SER A 16 -6.43 18.20 -11.99
C SER A 16 -5.18 17.36 -11.73
N THR A 17 -4.33 17.83 -10.82
CA THR A 17 -3.19 17.06 -10.32
C THR A 17 -3.76 15.87 -9.54
N VAL A 18 -3.77 14.69 -10.17
CA VAL A 18 -4.09 13.43 -9.49
C VAL A 18 -2.92 13.15 -8.54
N PHE A 19 -3.06 13.53 -7.27
CA PHE A 19 -2.07 13.23 -6.26
C PHE A 19 -2.21 11.77 -5.83
N ALA A 20 -1.12 11.02 -5.89
CA ALA A 20 -0.99 9.73 -5.22
C ALA A 20 -1.10 9.94 -3.70
N ALA A 21 -1.99 9.21 -3.05
CA ALA A 21 -2.15 9.28 -1.61
C ALA A 21 -1.30 8.20 -0.92
N THR A 22 -0.82 8.50 0.30
CA THR A 22 -0.22 7.51 1.20
C THR A 22 -1.17 7.24 2.35
N PHE A 23 -1.52 5.97 2.56
CA PHE A 23 -2.39 5.52 3.64
C PHE A 23 -1.62 4.70 4.67
N TYR A 24 -1.77 5.04 5.94
CA TYR A 24 -1.23 4.26 7.05
C TYR A 24 -2.33 3.37 7.64
N ARG A 25 -2.08 2.07 7.78
CA ARG A 25 -3.05 1.09 8.29
C ARG A 25 -2.41 0.14 9.29
N HIS A 26 -3.23 -0.41 10.17
CA HIS A 26 -2.86 -1.55 11.00
C HIS A 26 -3.69 -2.77 10.56
N ILE A 27 -3.12 -3.97 10.60
CA ILE A 27 -3.82 -5.21 10.21
C ILE A 27 -4.71 -5.69 11.36
N PRO A 28 -5.94 -6.16 11.08
CA PRO A 28 -6.55 -6.37 9.76
C PRO A 28 -7.17 -5.10 9.17
N PHE A 29 -7.17 -4.99 7.83
CA PHE A 29 -7.85 -3.89 7.15
C PHE A 29 -8.45 -4.29 5.79
N SER A 30 -9.42 -3.50 5.35
CA SER A 30 -9.90 -3.45 3.98
C SER A 30 -10.03 -2.00 3.54
N ILE A 31 -9.43 -1.65 2.40
CA ILE A 31 -9.42 -0.28 1.88
C ILE A 31 -9.71 -0.29 0.38
N SER A 32 -10.46 0.73 -0.07
CA SER A 32 -10.60 1.05 -1.48
C SER A 32 -9.56 2.12 -1.83
N ALA A 33 -8.62 1.78 -2.72
CA ALA A 33 -7.49 2.64 -3.10
C ALA A 33 -7.24 2.56 -4.60
N LYS A 34 -6.59 3.59 -5.16
CA LYS A 34 -6.17 3.61 -6.56
C LYS A 34 -4.85 2.87 -6.73
N SER A 35 -4.53 2.49 -7.96
CA SER A 35 -3.22 1.88 -8.26
C SER A 35 -2.04 2.82 -7.98
N THR A 36 -2.27 4.14 -7.97
CA THR A 36 -1.23 5.15 -7.67
C THR A 36 -0.97 5.31 -6.19
N ASP A 37 -1.86 4.81 -5.33
CA ASP A 37 -1.77 5.04 -3.91
C ASP A 37 -0.79 4.05 -3.27
N THR A 38 -0.12 4.51 -2.21
CA THR A 38 0.80 3.71 -1.41
C THR A 38 0.14 3.40 -0.08
N ILE A 39 0.22 2.15 0.38
CA ILE A 39 -0.26 1.78 1.72
C ILE A 39 0.93 1.31 2.53
N ILE A 40 1.13 1.92 3.70
CA ILE A 40 2.09 1.47 4.71
C ILE A 40 1.27 0.79 5.79
N ALA A 41 1.51 -0.50 6.01
CA ALA A 41 0.77 -1.30 6.95
C ALA A 41 1.65 -1.76 8.11
N ASP A 42 1.27 -1.38 9.32
CA ASP A 42 1.81 -1.92 10.56
C ASP A 42 1.21 -3.31 10.81
N TYR A 43 2.04 -4.24 11.28
CA TYR A 43 1.64 -5.59 11.64
C TYR A 43 2.23 -6.01 12.99
N THR A 44 1.54 -6.92 13.68
CA THR A 44 2.03 -7.54 14.91
C THR A 44 1.67 -9.02 14.83
N MET A 45 2.65 -9.86 14.45
CA MET A 45 2.45 -11.30 14.34
C MET A 45 2.90 -11.99 15.64
N ASN A 46 2.11 -12.93 16.12
CA ASN A 46 2.54 -13.93 17.10
C ASN A 46 3.20 -15.13 16.38
N ASP A 47 3.86 -16.02 17.12
CA ASP A 47 4.66 -17.11 16.57
C ASP A 47 3.91 -18.02 15.56
N ASP A 48 2.62 -18.21 15.75
CA ASP A 48 1.77 -19.08 14.92
C ASP A 48 0.94 -18.33 13.85
N GLN A 49 1.23 -17.05 13.63
CA GLN A 49 0.46 -16.19 12.72
C GLN A 49 1.24 -15.79 11.47
N GLY A 50 0.50 -15.62 10.39
CA GLY A 50 0.96 -14.97 9.17
C GLY A 50 0.07 -13.79 8.79
N VAL A 51 0.56 -12.97 7.87
CA VAL A 51 -0.22 -11.94 7.18
C VAL A 51 -0.51 -12.39 5.77
N HIS A 52 -1.79 -12.42 5.42
CA HIS A 52 -2.24 -12.63 4.05
C HIS A 52 -2.82 -11.32 3.50
N CYS A 53 -2.33 -10.91 2.33
CA CYS A 53 -2.88 -9.76 1.61
C CYS A 53 -3.27 -10.14 0.18
N GLU A 54 -4.39 -9.57 -0.26
CA GLU A 54 -4.95 -9.74 -1.60
C GLU A 54 -5.46 -8.39 -2.14
N SER A 55 -5.58 -8.28 -3.45
CA SER A 55 -6.03 -7.05 -4.11
C SER A 55 -6.68 -7.33 -5.46
N ASP A 56 -7.66 -6.50 -5.81
CA ASP A 56 -8.24 -6.46 -7.15
C ASP A 56 -7.36 -5.64 -8.14
N ILE A 57 -6.32 -4.97 -7.63
CA ILE A 57 -5.30 -4.25 -8.41
C ILE A 57 -4.27 -5.25 -8.95
N LYS A 58 -4.16 -5.35 -10.27
CA LYS A 58 -3.11 -6.13 -10.94
C LYS A 58 -1.74 -5.53 -10.67
N ASN A 59 -0.72 -6.38 -10.50
CA ASN A 59 0.66 -5.97 -10.26
C ASN A 59 0.81 -5.10 -8.99
N LEU A 60 0.01 -5.36 -7.95
CA LEU A 60 0.24 -4.75 -6.65
C LEU A 60 1.32 -5.54 -5.92
N PHE A 61 2.37 -4.87 -5.48
CA PHE A 61 3.52 -5.49 -4.83
C PHE A 61 3.54 -5.16 -3.34
N MET A 62 3.94 -6.13 -2.54
CA MET A 62 4.29 -5.97 -1.14
C MET A 62 5.81 -5.90 -1.00
N THR A 63 6.30 -4.81 -0.42
CA THR A 63 7.70 -4.64 -0.03
C THR A 63 7.83 -4.74 1.48
N PHE A 64 8.67 -5.65 1.96
CA PHE A 64 8.86 -5.99 3.37
C PHE A 64 10.31 -6.37 3.64
N THR A 65 10.76 -6.39 4.89
CA THR A 65 12.12 -6.84 5.22
C THR A 65 12.14 -8.30 5.68
N TYR A 66 13.05 -9.09 5.11
CA TYR A 66 13.34 -10.46 5.55
C TYR A 66 14.84 -10.63 5.81
N LYS A 67 15.20 -11.08 7.02
CA LYS A 67 16.62 -11.36 7.41
C LYS A 67 17.58 -10.22 7.04
N GLY A 68 17.19 -8.98 7.33
CA GLY A 68 17.99 -7.78 7.09
C GLY A 68 17.94 -7.23 5.67
N LYS A 69 17.13 -7.81 4.78
CA LYS A 69 17.09 -7.44 3.35
C LYS A 69 15.67 -7.14 2.90
N GLU A 70 15.51 -6.02 2.21
CA GLU A 70 14.25 -5.70 1.54
C GLU A 70 13.92 -6.78 0.49
N LYS A 71 12.65 -7.17 0.47
CA LYS A 71 12.05 -8.12 -0.46
C LYS A 71 10.79 -7.50 -1.03
N THR A 72 10.50 -7.85 -2.27
CA THR A 72 9.28 -7.43 -2.96
C THR A 72 8.62 -8.66 -3.58
N ALA A 73 7.31 -8.80 -3.40
CA ALA A 73 6.52 -9.88 -3.96
C ALA A 73 5.17 -9.37 -4.45
N GLU A 74 4.69 -9.92 -5.58
CA GLU A 74 3.36 -9.58 -6.13
C GLU A 74 2.25 -10.25 -5.32
N LEU A 75 1.15 -9.54 -5.07
CA LEU A 75 -0.03 -10.11 -4.42
C LEU A 75 -0.72 -11.17 -5.31
N PRO A 76 -1.34 -12.20 -4.71
CA PRO A 76 -1.50 -12.44 -3.28
C PRO A 76 -0.24 -13.02 -2.63
N VAL A 77 0.05 -12.60 -1.40
CA VAL A 77 1.19 -13.11 -0.61
C VAL A 77 0.75 -13.55 0.77
N VAL A 78 1.50 -14.50 1.33
CA VAL A 78 1.44 -14.87 2.74
C VAL A 78 2.84 -14.68 3.33
N ILE A 79 2.98 -13.74 4.25
CA ILE A 79 4.15 -13.65 5.13
C ILE A 79 3.83 -14.46 6.38
N GLN A 80 4.75 -15.29 6.83
CA GLN A 80 4.61 -16.06 8.07
C GLN A 80 5.63 -15.54 9.08
N ASN A 81 5.44 -15.80 10.37
CA ASN A 81 6.42 -15.38 11.38
C ASN A 81 7.84 -15.97 11.12
N SER A 82 7.96 -17.16 10.54
CA SER A 82 9.26 -17.72 10.07
C SER A 82 9.93 -16.90 8.95
N HIS A 83 9.15 -16.06 8.26
CA HIS A 83 9.60 -15.08 7.27
C HIS A 83 9.83 -13.69 7.88
N VAL A 84 9.61 -13.53 9.18
CA VAL A 84 9.87 -12.32 9.97
C VAL A 84 11.07 -12.63 10.88
N PRO A 85 11.92 -11.65 11.22
CA PRO A 85 13.09 -11.91 12.08
C PRO A 85 12.70 -12.56 13.42
N GLU A 86 13.42 -13.61 13.84
CA GLU A 86 13.07 -14.42 15.02
C GLU A 86 13.54 -13.77 16.34
N SER A 87 14.41 -12.75 16.30
CA SER A 87 14.97 -12.13 17.50
C SER A 87 15.11 -10.61 17.43
N ALA A 88 15.12 -9.97 18.60
CA ALA A 88 15.40 -8.53 18.75
C ALA A 88 16.79 -8.11 18.21
N ILE A 89 17.73 -9.03 18.02
CA ILE A 89 19.04 -8.72 17.43
C ILE A 89 18.98 -8.81 15.90
N GLU A 90 18.09 -9.65 15.34
CA GLU A 90 17.70 -9.62 13.93
C GLU A 90 16.68 -8.51 13.61
N SER A 91 16.07 -7.88 14.63
CA SER A 91 15.11 -6.78 14.47
C SER A 91 15.68 -5.53 13.80
N LEU A 92 17.01 -5.40 13.71
CA LEU A 92 17.67 -4.39 12.87
C LEU A 92 17.21 -4.45 11.39
N ALA A 93 16.61 -5.58 10.97
CA ALA A 93 15.99 -5.78 9.68
C ALA A 93 14.58 -5.17 9.55
N ASP A 94 13.70 -5.40 10.52
CA ASP A 94 12.29 -4.97 10.46
C ASP A 94 11.93 -4.17 11.71
N LEU A 95 12.69 -3.10 11.93
CA LEU A 95 12.60 -2.22 13.09
C LEU A 95 11.23 -1.56 13.28
N LYS A 96 10.33 -1.67 12.30
CA LYS A 96 9.05 -0.96 12.29
C LYS A 96 7.84 -1.89 12.33
N GLY A 97 8.00 -3.19 12.04
CA GLY A 97 6.86 -4.10 11.88
C GLY A 97 5.94 -3.59 10.77
N GLN A 98 6.54 -3.20 9.64
CA GLN A 98 5.83 -2.51 8.55
C GLN A 98 6.13 -3.17 7.21
N PHE A 99 5.12 -3.24 6.35
CA PHE A 99 5.31 -3.44 4.92
C PHE A 99 4.62 -2.35 4.11
N THR A 100 5.05 -2.21 2.87
CA THR A 100 4.49 -1.26 1.91
C THR A 100 3.77 -2.02 0.80
N LEU A 101 2.55 -1.61 0.46
CA LEU A 101 1.84 -2.04 -0.74
C LEU A 101 1.85 -0.90 -1.76
N SER A 102 2.38 -1.15 -2.95
CA SER A 102 2.44 -0.18 -4.04
C SER A 102 2.38 -0.88 -5.40
N ASN A 103 1.78 -0.22 -6.39
CA ASN A 103 1.78 -0.73 -7.77
C ASN A 103 2.99 -0.18 -8.52
N HIS A 104 3.71 -1.04 -9.24
CA HIS A 104 4.85 -0.64 -10.08
C HIS A 104 4.52 -0.61 -11.58
N ALA A 105 3.27 -0.86 -11.95
CA ALA A 105 2.80 -1.03 -13.33
C ALA A 105 1.67 -0.06 -13.71
N THR A 106 0.86 -0.44 -14.71
CA THR A 106 -0.15 0.41 -15.36
C THR A 106 -1.06 1.13 -14.38
N VAL A 107 -1.01 2.46 -14.44
CA VAL A 107 -1.82 3.35 -13.61
C VAL A 107 -3.27 3.33 -14.07
N THR A 108 -4.18 2.96 -13.17
CA THR A 108 -5.62 3.07 -13.33
C THR A 108 -6.19 4.01 -12.25
N ASN A 109 -7.02 4.97 -12.65
CA ASN A 109 -7.66 5.90 -11.72
C ASN A 109 -8.88 5.31 -10.98
N GLU A 110 -9.15 4.02 -11.16
CA GLU A 110 -10.24 3.31 -10.51
C GLU A 110 -9.85 2.92 -9.09
N ASN A 111 -10.78 3.12 -8.15
CA ASN A 111 -10.62 2.60 -6.81
C ASN A 111 -10.88 1.09 -6.83
N LYS A 112 -9.97 0.33 -6.25
CA LYS A 112 -10.03 -1.12 -6.15
C LYS A 112 -9.75 -1.57 -4.73
N MET A 113 -10.24 -2.76 -4.37
CA MET A 113 -10.14 -3.24 -3.00
C MET A 113 -8.80 -3.90 -2.73
N ILE A 114 -8.24 -3.58 -1.57
CA ILE A 114 -7.07 -4.23 -0.98
C ILE A 114 -7.49 -4.73 0.40
N ARG A 115 -7.11 -5.96 0.74
CA ARG A 115 -7.46 -6.62 1.99
C ARG A 115 -6.22 -7.26 2.58
N CYS A 116 -6.00 -7.05 3.88
CA CYS A 116 -4.96 -7.72 4.63
C CYS A 116 -5.55 -8.27 5.94
N LYS A 117 -5.24 -9.53 6.26
CA LYS A 117 -5.73 -10.22 7.44
C LYS A 117 -4.63 -11.10 8.05
N TYR A 118 -4.76 -11.37 9.34
CA TYR A 118 -3.99 -12.45 9.96
C TYR A 118 -4.54 -13.81 9.51
N THR A 119 -3.66 -14.77 9.34
CA THR A 119 -3.96 -16.18 9.05
C THR A 119 -3.18 -17.06 10.03
N GLU A 120 -3.71 -18.25 10.31
CA GLU A 120 -2.93 -19.29 11.00
C GLU A 120 -1.76 -19.72 10.10
N SER A 121 -0.64 -20.09 10.72
CA SER A 121 0.51 -20.66 10.03
C SER A 121 0.09 -21.93 9.27
N LEU A 122 0.45 -22.01 7.99
CA LEU A 122 0.27 -23.23 7.21
C LEU A 122 1.44 -24.15 7.59
N ASN A 123 1.17 -25.12 8.46
CA ASN A 123 2.07 -26.25 8.73
C ASN A 123 2.44 -27.01 7.45
#